data_AF-A0A1T5IFZ2-F1
#
_entry.id   AF-A0A1T5IFZ2-F1
#
_cell.length_a   1.000
_cell.length_b   1.000
_cell.length_c   1.000
_cell.angle_alpha   90.00
_cell.angle_beta   90.00
_cell.angle_gamma   90.00
#
_symmetry.space_group_name_H-M   'P 1'
#
loop_
_entity.id
_entity.type
_entity.pdbx_description
1 polymer ?
#
loop_
_entity_poly.entity_id
_entity_poly.type
_entity_poly.pdbx_seq_one_letter_code
_entity_poly.pdbx_strand_id
1 'polypeptide(L)'
;MKRILTAIAALALLVSCDEWEPVYTFDYGEAGEFVPASLQTNTTIAQLKALYNGKPVTFDENYIIGGKVVSNDISGNIYRSLYIQDETGALEIKIGKTNLTSDYKPGQMLYVECEGLTLGTYGGMLQLGLSDPTGEYETAYIDADKLIQAKIHRGALGKEVAPIVLDEAALKANLAAKPVCQGPDFGKLVTLKGLTYGGNKGSYGEPEKRIFLLLYYGLDHKSDRLFMSEDTYGVTTWAMSKDGFLRYVKTEPFQKAVAAEYPDYETANKVYMGLQSNASAYSVSHYFKMGGTEIQIRTSGYAKFADTQIDPAILDGSASVDVTGILTTYNDAIQFTLIDLNSVVVKK
;
A
#
# COMPACT_ATOMS: atom_id res chain seq x y z
N MET A 1 1.62 8.51 -85.43
CA MET A 1 1.73 7.16 -84.85
C MET A 1 2.95 7.10 -83.93
N LYS A 2 2.76 6.78 -82.64
CA LYS A 2 3.76 6.20 -81.69
C LYS A 2 5.04 7.04 -81.43
N ARG A 3 5.54 7.28 -80.21
CA ARG A 3 5.25 6.82 -78.86
C ARG A 3 5.92 7.82 -77.89
N ILE A 4 5.27 8.01 -76.75
CA ILE A 4 5.73 8.74 -75.56
C ILE A 4 6.92 7.99 -74.94
N LEU A 5 7.92 8.73 -74.46
CA LEU A 5 8.80 8.29 -73.37
C LEU A 5 9.23 9.51 -72.54
N THR A 6 8.55 9.61 -71.41
CA THR A 6 8.77 10.54 -70.30
C THR A 6 10.08 10.19 -69.60
N ALA A 7 11.02 11.14 -69.52
CA ALA A 7 12.18 11.03 -68.63
C ALA A 7 11.93 11.88 -67.39
N ILE A 8 11.88 11.19 -66.24
CA ILE A 8 11.60 11.71 -64.90
C ILE A 8 12.81 12.53 -64.43
N ALA A 9 12.61 13.83 -64.19
CA ALA A 9 13.55 14.65 -63.44
C ALA A 9 13.32 14.41 -61.94
N ALA A 10 14.26 13.72 -61.29
CA ALA A 10 14.30 13.60 -59.84
C ALA A 10 14.77 14.95 -59.26
N LEU A 11 13.82 15.81 -58.92
CA LEU A 11 14.07 17.01 -58.13
C LEU A 11 14.20 16.57 -56.66
N ALA A 12 15.43 16.55 -56.15
CA ALA A 12 15.70 16.33 -54.73
C ALA A 12 15.11 17.51 -53.94
N LEU A 13 13.92 17.33 -53.38
CA LEU A 13 13.38 18.20 -52.35
C LEU A 13 14.18 17.93 -51.06
N LEU A 14 15.18 18.79 -50.82
CA LEU A 14 15.70 19.01 -49.48
C LEU A 14 14.58 19.63 -48.65
N VAL A 15 13.73 18.79 -48.09
CA VAL A 15 12.87 19.18 -46.98
C VAL A 15 13.81 19.41 -45.82
N SER A 16 14.12 20.69 -45.61
CA SER A 16 14.66 21.22 -44.37
C SER A 16 13.84 20.63 -43.22
N CYS A 17 14.46 19.78 -42.41
CA CYS A 17 13.99 19.59 -41.04
C CYS A 17 13.94 21.00 -40.43
N ASP A 18 12.77 21.42 -39.98
CA ASP A 18 12.71 22.50 -38.99
C ASP A 18 13.46 21.97 -37.75
N GLU A 19 14.76 22.22 -37.70
CA GLU A 19 15.58 22.07 -36.52
C GLU A 19 14.99 23.01 -35.47
N TRP A 20 14.42 22.39 -34.43
CA TRP A 20 14.18 22.91 -33.10
C TRP A 20 14.73 24.33 -32.89
N GLU A 21 13.84 25.30 -32.68
CA GLU A 21 14.24 26.63 -32.19
C GLU A 21 15.22 26.47 -31.01
N PRO A 22 16.25 27.33 -30.90
CA PRO A 22 17.22 27.22 -29.82
C PRO A 22 16.47 27.21 -28.48
N VAL A 23 16.55 26.08 -27.78
CA VAL A 23 16.15 26.01 -26.37
C VAL A 23 17.05 27.00 -25.66
N TYR A 24 16.51 28.16 -25.29
CA TYR A 24 17.20 29.09 -24.43
C TYR A 24 17.52 28.34 -23.14
N THR A 25 18.78 27.91 -23.00
CA THR A 25 19.33 27.52 -21.71
C THR A 25 19.46 28.80 -20.92
N PHE A 26 18.35 29.27 -20.36
CA PHE A 26 18.43 30.24 -19.29
C PHE A 26 19.37 29.64 -18.24
N ASP A 27 20.33 30.42 -17.77
CA ASP A 27 21.06 30.07 -16.56
C ASP A 27 20.02 30.10 -15.44
N TYR A 28 19.46 28.92 -15.14
CA TYR A 28 18.45 28.75 -14.09
C TYR A 28 19.06 28.89 -12.68
N GLY A 29 20.35 29.25 -12.59
CA GLY A 29 21.15 29.16 -11.39
C GLY A 29 21.42 27.70 -11.02
N GLU A 30 22.39 27.48 -10.14
CA GLU A 30 22.48 26.20 -9.46
C GLU A 30 21.21 26.01 -8.62
N ALA A 31 20.61 24.82 -8.66
CA ALA A 31 19.53 24.47 -7.76
C ALA A 31 20.02 24.70 -6.33
N GLY A 32 19.38 25.62 -5.60
CA GLY A 32 19.79 25.97 -4.25
C GLY A 32 19.92 24.72 -3.38
N GLU A 33 20.97 24.66 -2.57
CA GLU A 33 21.20 23.53 -1.69
C GLU A 33 19.97 23.29 -0.79
N PHE A 34 19.60 22.03 -0.60
CA PHE A 34 18.51 21.67 0.30
C PHE A 34 18.89 22.06 1.73
N VAL A 35 18.13 22.98 2.33
CA VAL A 35 18.28 23.38 3.73
C VAL A 35 17.24 22.64 4.59
N PRO A 36 17.66 21.81 5.55
CA PRO A 36 16.77 21.16 6.51
C PRO A 36 15.91 22.16 7.27
N ALA A 37 14.60 21.93 7.32
CA ALA A 37 13.70 22.64 8.21
C ALA A 37 13.96 22.26 9.67
N SER A 38 13.73 23.20 10.60
CA SER A 38 13.80 22.97 12.04
C SER A 38 12.61 23.66 12.71
N LEU A 39 11.44 23.03 12.61
CA LEU A 39 10.20 23.51 13.22
C LEU A 39 10.06 22.99 14.65
N GLN A 40 9.45 23.79 15.53
CA GLN A 40 9.09 23.37 16.87
C GLN A 40 7.74 22.65 16.83
N THR A 41 7.71 21.37 17.19
CA THR A 41 6.48 20.61 17.36
C THR A 41 5.75 21.05 18.62
N ASN A 42 4.42 21.17 18.56
CA ASN A 42 3.59 21.50 19.72
C ASN A 42 2.70 20.34 20.19
N THR A 43 2.58 19.29 19.37
CA THR A 43 1.76 18.11 19.66
C THR A 43 2.49 16.85 19.21
N THR A 44 2.38 15.79 20.01
CA THR A 44 2.92 14.46 19.67
C THR A 44 1.95 13.69 18.78
N ILE A 45 2.44 12.69 18.06
CA ILE A 45 1.59 11.88 17.18
C ILE A 45 0.48 11.17 17.98
N ALA A 46 0.79 10.64 19.17
CA ALA A 46 -0.21 10.00 20.02
C ALA A 46 -1.31 10.98 20.47
N GLN A 47 -0.94 12.21 20.85
CA GLN A 47 -1.91 13.25 21.21
C GLN A 47 -2.80 13.64 20.03
N LEU A 48 -2.23 13.76 18.82
CA LEU A 48 -3.01 14.03 17.62
C LEU A 48 -4.00 12.89 17.33
N LYS A 49 -3.55 11.63 17.39
CA LYS A 49 -4.41 10.44 17.20
C LYS A 49 -5.57 10.40 18.19
N ALA A 50 -5.36 10.83 19.44
CA ALA A 50 -6.37 10.84 20.49
C ALA A 50 -7.54 11.79 20.20
N LEU A 51 -7.38 12.77 19.31
CA LEU A 51 -8.46 13.67 18.90
C LEU A 51 -9.53 12.97 18.05
N TYR A 52 -9.21 11.82 17.45
CA TYR A 52 -10.16 11.03 16.66
C TYR A 52 -11.12 10.24 17.54
N ASN A 53 -12.36 10.71 17.69
CA ASN A 53 -13.40 10.05 18.49
C ASN A 53 -14.42 9.27 17.65
N GLY A 54 -13.95 8.59 16.60
CA GLY A 54 -14.81 7.82 15.67
C GLY A 54 -15.43 8.63 14.54
N LYS A 55 -14.96 9.87 14.33
CA LYS A 55 -15.36 10.76 13.24
C LYS A 55 -14.15 11.56 12.76
N PRO A 56 -14.09 11.95 11.47
CA PRO A 56 -12.99 12.75 10.95
C PRO A 56 -12.90 14.10 11.68
N VAL A 57 -11.67 14.57 11.89
CA VAL A 57 -11.36 15.84 12.54
C VAL A 57 -10.52 16.68 11.59
N THR A 58 -11.07 17.79 11.10
CA THR A 58 -10.31 18.82 10.38
C THR A 58 -9.76 19.82 11.39
N PHE A 59 -8.47 20.13 11.29
CA PHE A 59 -7.82 21.02 12.23
C PHE A 59 -7.87 22.46 11.74
N ASP A 60 -8.53 23.33 12.51
CA ASP A 60 -8.48 24.79 12.30
C ASP A 60 -7.33 25.43 13.09
N GLU A 61 -6.75 24.69 14.05
CA GLU A 61 -5.64 25.12 14.88
C GLU A 61 -4.30 24.69 14.26
N ASN A 62 -3.25 25.45 14.53
CA ASN A 62 -1.90 25.15 14.05
C ASN A 62 -1.23 24.05 14.88
N TYR A 63 -1.68 22.81 14.73
CA TYR A 63 -0.97 21.63 15.22
C TYR A 63 0.23 21.33 14.33
N ILE A 64 1.41 21.19 14.94
CA ILE A 64 2.64 20.81 14.27
C ILE A 64 3.16 19.53 14.93
N ILE A 65 3.11 18.43 14.19
CA ILE A 65 3.70 17.15 14.58
C ILE A 65 5.05 16.98 13.88
N GLY A 66 5.92 16.17 14.48
CA GLY A 66 7.21 15.81 13.89
C GLY A 66 7.54 14.36 14.15
N GLY A 67 8.07 13.68 13.13
CA GLY A 67 8.45 12.28 13.24
C GLY A 67 9.45 11.90 12.16
N LYS A 68 10.15 10.79 12.38
CA LYS A 68 11.04 10.21 11.38
C LYS A 68 10.25 9.38 10.39
N VAL A 69 10.58 9.48 9.11
CA VAL A 69 10.03 8.61 8.07
C VAL A 69 10.49 7.17 8.33
N VAL A 70 9.54 6.23 8.38
CA VAL A 70 9.80 4.81 8.65
C VAL A 70 9.40 3.86 7.52
N SER A 71 8.75 4.38 6.47
CA SER A 71 8.36 3.64 5.28
C SER A 71 9.18 4.03 4.06
N ASN A 72 9.13 3.22 3.02
CA ASN A 72 9.55 3.60 1.67
C ASN A 72 8.61 2.99 0.62
N ASP A 73 8.63 3.56 -0.58
CA ASP A 73 7.81 3.12 -1.72
C ASP A 73 8.63 2.40 -2.81
N ILE A 74 9.88 2.03 -2.51
CA ILE A 74 10.81 1.41 -3.47
C ILE A 74 10.24 0.11 -4.03
N SER A 75 9.63 -0.71 -3.17
CA SER A 75 9.02 -1.98 -3.56
C SER A 75 7.64 -1.81 -4.20
N GLY A 76 6.96 -0.68 -4.00
CA GLY A 76 5.59 -0.42 -4.44
C GLY A 76 4.49 -1.03 -3.56
N ASN A 77 4.82 -1.57 -2.38
CA ASN A 77 3.78 -2.06 -1.46
C ASN A 77 3.06 -0.93 -0.71
N ILE A 78 3.82 0.07 -0.27
CA ILE A 78 3.32 1.36 0.21
C ILE A 78 3.31 2.32 -0.99
N TYR A 79 2.19 3.00 -1.22
CA TYR A 79 1.99 3.79 -2.43
C TYR A 79 1.25 5.09 -2.12
N ARG A 80 1.77 6.22 -2.61
CA ARG A 80 1.17 7.56 -2.46
C ARG A 80 0.99 8.07 -1.02
N SER A 81 1.46 7.32 -0.04
CA SER A 81 1.51 7.70 1.36
C SER A 81 2.88 7.36 1.93
N LEU A 82 3.20 7.94 3.08
CA LEU A 82 4.34 7.55 3.90
C LEU A 82 3.93 7.48 5.38
N TYR A 83 4.71 6.76 6.18
CA TYR A 83 4.53 6.68 7.63
C TYR A 83 5.64 7.46 8.32
N ILE A 84 5.25 8.28 9.29
CA ILE A 84 6.17 8.93 10.23
C ILE A 84 5.96 8.40 11.63
N GLN A 85 7.03 8.34 12.40
CA GLN A 85 7.04 7.84 13.77
C GLN A 85 7.83 8.78 14.69
N ASP A 86 7.24 9.10 15.83
CA ASP A 86 7.91 9.76 16.96
C ASP A 86 8.06 8.76 18.13
N GLU A 87 8.44 9.24 19.31
CA GLU A 87 8.60 8.40 20.50
C GLU A 87 7.24 7.89 21.05
N THR A 88 6.14 8.53 20.68
CA THR A 88 4.80 8.30 21.22
C THR A 88 3.93 7.43 20.33
N GLY A 89 4.08 7.52 19.01
CA GLY A 89 3.18 6.93 18.03
C GLY A 89 3.67 7.08 16.59
N ALA A 90 2.83 6.66 15.67
CA ALA A 90 3.08 6.80 14.24
C ALA A 90 1.77 7.06 13.48
N LEU A 91 1.88 7.67 12.30
CA LEU A 91 0.75 8.10 11.50
C LEU A 91 1.06 8.00 10.00
N GLU A 92 0.05 7.61 9.22
CA GLU A 92 0.10 7.66 7.76
C GLU A 92 -0.17 9.08 7.26
N ILE A 93 0.68 9.59 6.37
CA ILE A 93 0.52 10.88 5.71
C ILE A 93 0.21 10.65 4.23
N LYS A 94 -0.96 11.11 3.77
CA LYS A 94 -1.46 10.93 2.40
C LYS A 94 -0.91 11.99 1.45
N ILE A 95 0.36 11.86 1.06
CA ILE A 95 1.04 12.84 0.19
C ILE A 95 0.44 12.89 -1.22
N GLY A 96 0.07 11.74 -1.78
CA GLY A 96 -0.54 11.64 -3.11
C GLY A 96 0.43 11.60 -4.29
N LYS A 97 1.74 11.57 -4.05
CA LYS A 97 2.81 11.48 -5.07
C LYS A 97 3.45 10.09 -5.10
N THR A 98 4.12 9.77 -6.19
CA THR A 98 4.91 8.54 -6.32
C THR A 98 6.40 8.85 -6.15
N ASN A 99 7.22 7.82 -5.97
CA ASN A 99 8.66 7.94 -5.77
C ASN A 99 9.02 8.84 -4.55
N LEU A 100 8.20 8.75 -3.50
CA LEU A 100 8.32 9.55 -2.28
C LEU A 100 9.67 9.35 -1.61
N THR A 101 10.27 8.17 -1.71
CA THR A 101 11.57 7.86 -1.09
C THR A 101 12.70 8.76 -1.61
N SER A 102 12.58 9.32 -2.82
CA SER A 102 13.57 10.26 -3.36
C SER A 102 13.62 11.56 -2.57
N ASP A 103 12.47 12.02 -2.09
CA ASP A 103 12.33 13.25 -1.31
C ASP A 103 12.31 13.01 0.21
N TYR A 104 11.78 11.87 0.64
CA TYR A 104 11.50 11.51 2.03
C TYR A 104 12.16 10.17 2.36
N LYS A 105 13.45 10.20 2.69
CA LYS A 105 14.25 9.00 2.97
C LYS A 105 13.90 8.42 4.34
N PRO A 106 13.96 7.09 4.55
CA PRO A 106 13.90 6.51 5.89
C PRO A 106 14.90 7.19 6.85
N GLY A 107 14.46 7.49 8.07
CA GLY A 107 15.25 8.23 9.08
C GLY A 107 15.25 9.75 8.92
N GLN A 108 14.74 10.29 7.80
CA GLN A 108 14.54 11.72 7.59
C GLN A 108 13.51 12.26 8.58
N MET A 109 13.82 13.36 9.27
CA MET A 109 12.84 14.07 10.07
C MET A 109 11.84 14.76 9.16
N LEU A 110 10.54 14.64 9.45
CA LEU A 110 9.46 15.30 8.75
C LEU A 110 8.60 16.07 9.76
N TYR A 111 8.32 17.33 9.44
CA TYR A 111 7.36 18.14 10.20
C TYR A 111 6.11 18.33 9.35
N VAL A 112 4.94 18.21 9.99
CA VAL A 112 3.65 18.33 9.33
C VAL A 112 2.83 19.40 10.03
N GLU A 113 2.54 20.49 9.32
CA GLU A 113 1.55 21.47 9.72
C GLU A 113 0.16 20.91 9.42
N CYS A 114 -0.63 20.71 10.46
CA CYS A 114 -1.90 20.00 10.37
C CYS A 114 -3.10 20.93 10.11
N GLU A 115 -2.92 22.26 10.21
CA GLU A 115 -4.00 23.21 9.91
C GLU A 115 -4.54 23.00 8.49
N GLY A 116 -5.86 22.85 8.35
CA GLY A 116 -6.55 22.54 7.11
C GLY A 116 -6.43 21.07 6.65
N LEU A 117 -5.69 20.23 7.37
CA LEU A 117 -5.67 18.79 7.17
C LEU A 117 -6.76 18.11 8.02
N THR A 118 -7.17 16.93 7.58
CA THR A 118 -8.17 16.08 8.22
C THR A 118 -7.53 14.80 8.69
N LEU A 119 -7.68 14.51 9.98
CA LEU A 119 -7.41 13.20 10.57
C LEU A 119 -8.65 12.32 10.42
N GLY A 120 -8.49 11.17 9.79
CA GLY A 120 -9.59 10.22 9.60
C GLY A 120 -9.08 8.79 9.44
N THR A 121 -9.98 7.86 9.18
CA THR A 121 -9.69 6.44 9.08
C THR A 121 -10.09 5.86 7.73
N TYR A 122 -9.38 4.82 7.33
CA TYR A 122 -9.78 3.95 6.21
C TYR A 122 -9.63 2.51 6.68
N GLY A 123 -10.75 1.79 6.75
CA GLY A 123 -10.78 0.46 7.38
C GLY A 123 -10.26 0.49 8.82
N GLY A 124 -10.39 1.59 9.55
CA GLY A 124 -9.84 1.72 10.91
C GLY A 124 -8.36 2.09 11.00
N MET A 125 -7.58 2.17 9.92
CA MET A 125 -6.23 2.74 10.00
C MET A 125 -6.31 4.27 9.99
N LEU A 126 -5.70 4.94 10.98
CA LEU A 126 -5.65 6.41 11.05
C LEU A 126 -4.69 6.99 10.01
N GLN A 127 -5.15 8.04 9.33
CA GLN A 127 -4.46 8.73 8.24
C GLN A 127 -4.65 10.24 8.40
N LEU A 128 -3.65 11.00 7.94
CA LEU A 128 -3.70 12.45 7.82
C LEU A 128 -3.62 12.84 6.33
N GLY A 129 -4.59 13.66 5.89
CA GLY A 129 -4.67 14.13 4.51
C GLY A 129 -5.57 15.34 4.39
N LEU A 130 -6.14 15.60 3.21
CA LEU A 130 -7.21 16.58 3.05
C LEU A 130 -8.55 15.95 3.42
N SER A 131 -9.59 16.77 3.62
CA SER A 131 -10.96 16.24 3.65
C SER A 131 -11.33 15.73 2.25
N ASP A 132 -11.97 14.57 2.18
CA ASP A 132 -12.52 14.08 0.91
C ASP A 132 -13.76 14.90 0.53
N PRO A 133 -13.78 15.57 -0.64
CA PRO A 133 -14.93 16.36 -1.07
C PRO A 133 -16.16 15.52 -1.42
N THR A 134 -15.99 14.22 -1.71
CA THR A 134 -17.11 13.33 -2.05
C THR A 134 -17.84 12.77 -0.83
N GLY A 135 -17.16 12.74 0.32
CA GLY A 135 -17.62 12.08 1.53
C GLY A 135 -17.65 10.55 1.47
N GLU A 136 -17.09 9.94 0.40
CA GLU A 136 -16.94 8.48 0.31
C GLU A 136 -15.91 7.97 1.32
N TYR A 137 -14.87 8.76 1.57
CA TYR A 137 -13.82 8.52 2.53
C TYR A 137 -13.72 9.65 3.56
N GLU A 138 -13.07 9.38 4.69
CA GLU A 138 -12.83 10.41 5.71
C GLU A 138 -11.69 11.36 5.31
N THR A 139 -10.78 10.93 4.43
CA THR A 139 -9.62 11.71 3.98
C THR A 139 -9.30 11.50 2.51
N ALA A 140 -8.67 12.50 1.89
CA ALA A 140 -8.13 12.53 0.54
C ALA A 140 -6.62 12.82 0.56
N TYR A 141 -5.97 12.70 -0.60
CA TYR A 141 -4.56 13.03 -0.76
C TYR A 141 -4.33 14.54 -0.76
N ILE A 142 -3.15 14.97 -0.31
CA ILE A 142 -2.74 16.39 -0.35
C ILE A 142 -2.41 16.82 -1.79
N ASP A 143 -1.70 15.96 -2.52
CA ASP A 143 -1.34 15.88 -3.96
C ASP A 143 -1.04 17.14 -4.80
N ALA A 144 -1.48 18.33 -4.42
CA ALA A 144 -1.04 19.60 -4.96
C ALA A 144 0.34 19.98 -4.39
N ASP A 145 1.32 20.21 -5.26
CA ASP A 145 2.71 20.47 -4.85
C ASP A 145 2.84 21.68 -3.93
N LYS A 146 2.06 22.75 -4.19
CA LYS A 146 2.03 23.93 -3.32
C LYS A 146 1.54 23.62 -1.92
N LEU A 147 0.54 22.74 -1.78
CA LEU A 147 0.04 22.34 -0.47
C LEU A 147 1.04 21.42 0.23
N ILE A 148 1.65 20.49 -0.48
CA ILE A 148 2.71 19.63 0.07
C ILE A 148 3.87 20.50 0.59
N GLN A 149 4.37 21.45 -0.20
CA GLN A 149 5.46 22.35 0.22
C GLN A 149 5.08 23.25 1.40
N ALA A 150 3.81 23.64 1.49
CA ALA A 150 3.31 24.49 2.57
C ALA A 150 3.04 23.71 3.87
N LYS A 151 2.74 22.41 3.80
CA LYS A 151 2.32 21.61 4.96
C LYS A 151 3.38 20.61 5.42
N ILE A 152 4.27 20.19 4.52
CA ILE A 152 5.22 19.10 4.72
C ILE A 152 6.63 19.64 4.62
N HIS A 153 7.32 19.75 5.75
CA HIS A 153 8.65 20.32 5.82
C HIS A 153 9.69 19.25 6.12
N ARG A 154 10.63 19.06 5.20
CA ARG A 154 11.73 18.11 5.33
C ARG A 154 12.77 18.67 6.30
N GLY A 155 13.01 17.96 7.39
CA GLY A 155 14.03 18.28 8.40
C GLY A 155 15.41 17.74 8.03
N ALA A 156 16.22 17.40 9.03
CA ALA A 156 17.54 16.78 8.82
C ALA A 156 17.44 15.27 8.56
N LEU A 157 18.34 14.73 7.74
CA LEU A 157 18.46 13.28 7.55
C LEU A 157 19.14 12.67 8.79
N GLY A 158 18.40 11.88 9.55
CA GLY A 158 18.91 11.19 10.73
C GLY A 158 19.17 9.70 10.47
N LYS A 159 19.63 9.01 11.52
CA LYS A 159 19.65 7.56 11.53
C LYS A 159 18.23 7.00 11.41
N GLU A 160 18.08 5.97 10.58
CA GLU A 160 16.87 5.17 10.47
C GLU A 160 16.39 4.68 11.84
N VAL A 161 15.06 4.59 11.98
CA VAL A 161 14.42 4.09 13.19
C VAL A 161 14.60 2.57 13.24
N ALA A 162 15.08 2.05 14.36
CA ALA A 162 15.15 0.60 14.55
C ALA A 162 13.73 0.04 14.78
N PRO A 163 13.38 -1.11 14.17
CA PRO A 163 12.07 -1.71 14.36
C PRO A 163 11.87 -2.17 15.81
N ILE A 164 10.66 -1.95 16.33
CA ILE A 164 10.27 -2.42 17.66
C ILE A 164 9.84 -3.89 17.55
N VAL A 165 10.40 -4.79 18.38
CA VAL A 165 9.94 -6.18 18.41
C VAL A 165 8.67 -6.26 19.26
N LEU A 166 7.57 -6.75 18.69
CA LEU A 166 6.31 -6.93 19.41
C LEU A 166 6.02 -8.41 19.64
N ASP A 167 5.40 -8.70 20.78
CA ASP A 167 4.86 -10.01 21.13
C ASP A 167 3.34 -10.04 20.99
N GLU A 168 2.74 -11.21 21.24
CA GLU A 168 1.29 -11.40 21.14
C GLU A 168 0.51 -10.51 22.11
N ALA A 169 1.05 -10.24 23.30
CA ALA A 169 0.40 -9.41 24.30
C ALA A 169 0.32 -7.95 23.83
N ALA A 170 1.37 -7.43 23.19
CA ALA A 170 1.37 -6.10 22.60
C ALA A 170 0.36 -5.99 21.44
N LEU A 171 0.21 -7.03 20.60
CA LEU A 171 -0.82 -7.04 19.56
C LEU A 171 -2.23 -6.99 20.15
N LYS A 172 -2.51 -7.78 21.19
CA LYS A 172 -3.79 -7.75 21.91
C LYS A 172 -4.05 -6.39 22.57
N ALA A 173 -3.02 -5.75 23.12
CA ALA A 173 -3.14 -4.41 23.70
C ALA A 173 -3.50 -3.36 22.64
N ASN A 174 -2.93 -3.44 21.44
CA ASN A 174 -3.31 -2.58 20.31
C ASN A 174 -4.79 -2.77 19.92
N LEU A 175 -5.27 -4.02 19.84
CA LEU A 175 -6.67 -4.32 19.55
C LEU A 175 -7.65 -3.91 20.67
N ALA A 176 -7.17 -3.84 21.92
CA ALA A 176 -7.99 -3.45 23.06
C ALA A 176 -8.24 -1.94 23.14
N ALA A 177 -7.48 -1.13 22.40
CA ALA A 177 -7.65 0.32 22.35
C ALA A 177 -9.07 0.72 21.92
N LYS A 178 -9.53 1.89 22.40
CA LYS A 178 -10.86 2.42 22.11
C LYS A 178 -10.76 3.89 21.68
N PRO A 179 -11.02 4.21 20.40
CA PRO A 179 -11.23 3.29 19.28
C PRO A 179 -9.97 2.47 18.93
N VAL A 180 -10.13 1.31 18.28
CA VAL A 180 -9.01 0.39 17.97
C VAL A 180 -7.92 1.09 17.16
N CYS A 181 -8.29 2.00 16.27
CA CYS A 181 -7.37 2.79 15.46
C CYS A 181 -6.33 3.59 16.26
N GLN A 182 -6.58 3.85 17.55
CA GLN A 182 -5.67 4.52 18.47
C GLN A 182 -4.67 3.57 19.16
N GLY A 183 -4.61 2.29 18.78
CA GLY A 183 -3.56 1.38 19.25
C GLY A 183 -2.17 2.03 19.15
N PRO A 184 -1.35 1.92 20.20
CA PRO A 184 -0.11 2.70 20.34
C PRO A 184 0.92 2.39 19.25
N ASP A 185 0.90 1.20 18.66
CA ASP A 185 1.88 0.74 17.68
C ASP A 185 1.36 0.73 16.25
N PHE A 186 0.07 1.03 16.02
CA PHE A 186 -0.44 1.20 14.67
C PHE A 186 0.24 2.39 13.97
N GLY A 187 0.82 2.10 12.81
CA GLY A 187 1.66 2.97 11.98
C GLY A 187 3.16 2.80 12.22
N LYS A 188 3.59 2.12 13.30
CA LYS A 188 5.00 2.00 13.66
C LYS A 188 5.71 0.95 12.82
N LEU A 189 7.03 1.12 12.69
CA LEU A 189 7.93 0.10 12.18
C LEU A 189 8.20 -0.95 13.26
N VAL A 190 7.75 -2.19 13.01
CA VAL A 190 7.82 -3.28 13.99
C VAL A 190 8.38 -4.56 13.37
N THR A 191 8.86 -5.45 14.23
CA THR A 191 9.22 -6.83 13.88
C THR A 191 8.35 -7.79 14.66
N LEU A 192 7.69 -8.70 13.94
CA LEU A 192 6.90 -9.79 14.48
C LEU A 192 7.68 -11.08 14.25
N LYS A 193 7.85 -11.90 15.29
CA LYS A 193 8.70 -13.10 15.23
C LYS A 193 7.88 -14.39 15.35
N GLY A 194 8.38 -15.45 14.72
CA GLY A 194 7.83 -16.80 14.87
C GLY A 194 6.40 -16.93 14.36
N LEU A 195 6.03 -16.19 13.31
CA LEU A 195 4.69 -16.28 12.73
C LEU A 195 4.49 -17.63 12.05
N THR A 196 3.37 -18.29 12.34
CA THR A 196 2.97 -19.55 11.69
C THR A 196 1.91 -19.29 10.65
N TYR A 197 1.97 -19.96 9.51
CA TYR A 197 1.02 -19.73 8.41
C TYR A 197 -0.39 -20.27 8.71
N GLY A 198 -1.40 -19.53 8.28
CA GLY A 198 -2.82 -19.80 8.53
C GLY A 198 -3.42 -18.85 9.57
N GLY A 199 -4.71 -18.57 9.41
CA GLY A 199 -5.50 -17.73 10.30
C GLY A 199 -6.40 -18.53 11.25
N ASN A 200 -7.43 -17.85 11.72
CA ASN A 200 -8.52 -18.44 12.48
C ASN A 200 -9.44 -19.22 11.54
N LYS A 201 -10.10 -20.24 12.11
CA LYS A 201 -11.21 -20.92 11.42
C LYS A 201 -12.39 -19.96 11.28
N GLY A 202 -13.21 -20.19 10.26
CA GLY A 202 -14.48 -19.50 10.14
C GLY A 202 -15.42 -19.83 11.31
N SER A 203 -16.48 -19.03 11.44
CA SER A 203 -17.42 -19.09 12.57
C SER A 203 -18.31 -20.34 12.58
N TYR A 204 -18.38 -21.10 11.48
CA TYR A 204 -19.25 -22.25 11.27
C TYR A 204 -18.48 -23.54 10.93
N GLY A 205 -17.21 -23.63 11.35
CA GLY A 205 -16.39 -24.83 11.16
C GLY A 205 -15.69 -24.90 9.81
N GLU A 206 -15.66 -23.79 9.08
CA GLU A 206 -14.87 -23.61 7.87
C GLU A 206 -13.38 -23.84 8.16
N PRO A 207 -12.59 -24.25 7.15
CA PRO A 207 -11.15 -24.41 7.31
C PRO A 207 -10.47 -23.10 7.76
N GLU A 208 -9.22 -23.23 8.20
CA GLU A 208 -8.42 -22.05 8.56
C GLU A 208 -8.28 -21.13 7.35
N LYS A 209 -8.48 -19.83 7.55
CA LYS A 209 -8.19 -18.84 6.51
C LYS A 209 -6.73 -18.94 6.08
N ARG A 210 -6.48 -18.84 4.77
CA ARG A 210 -5.12 -18.91 4.21
C ARG A 210 -4.73 -17.61 3.51
N ILE A 211 -5.63 -17.09 2.70
CA ILE A 211 -5.44 -15.79 2.04
C ILE A 211 -6.70 -14.94 2.17
N PHE A 212 -6.65 -13.70 1.71
CA PHE A 212 -7.80 -12.87 1.42
C PHE A 212 -7.63 -12.28 0.03
N LEU A 213 -8.55 -12.61 -0.87
CA LEU A 213 -8.64 -12.05 -2.21
C LEU A 213 -10.02 -11.42 -2.40
N LEU A 214 -10.01 -10.18 -2.88
CA LEU A 214 -11.20 -9.48 -3.37
C LEU A 214 -11.02 -9.23 -4.87
N LEU A 215 -11.81 -9.94 -5.67
CA LEU A 215 -11.72 -9.95 -7.12
C LEU A 215 -12.97 -9.34 -7.73
N TYR A 216 -12.83 -8.73 -8.90
CA TYR A 216 -13.93 -8.10 -9.61
C TYR A 216 -14.09 -8.75 -10.98
N TYR A 217 -15.29 -9.25 -11.27
CA TYR A 217 -15.59 -9.89 -12.55
C TYR A 217 -16.49 -9.03 -13.44
N GLY A 218 -16.95 -7.88 -12.95
CA GLY A 218 -17.75 -6.91 -13.70
C GLY A 218 -17.43 -5.47 -13.29
N LEU A 219 -18.10 -4.52 -13.93
CA LEU A 219 -17.84 -3.08 -13.71
C LEU A 219 -18.56 -2.53 -12.47
N ASP A 220 -19.63 -3.18 -12.01
CA ASP A 220 -20.25 -2.82 -10.74
C ASP A 220 -19.48 -3.48 -9.58
N HIS A 221 -18.46 -2.79 -9.08
CA HIS A 221 -17.61 -3.30 -7.99
C HIS A 221 -18.34 -3.53 -6.65
N LYS A 222 -19.64 -3.21 -6.54
CA LYS A 222 -20.45 -3.53 -5.37
C LYS A 222 -21.09 -4.91 -5.46
N SER A 223 -21.57 -5.28 -6.66
CA SER A 223 -22.29 -6.54 -6.89
C SER A 223 -21.45 -7.59 -7.60
N ASP A 224 -20.57 -7.18 -8.52
CA ASP A 224 -19.76 -8.06 -9.36
C ASP A 224 -18.38 -8.35 -8.75
N ARG A 225 -18.39 -8.90 -7.53
CA ARG A 225 -17.18 -9.21 -6.76
C ARG A 225 -17.20 -10.60 -6.15
N LEU A 226 -16.02 -11.20 -6.05
CA LEU A 226 -15.79 -12.51 -5.44
C LEU A 226 -14.78 -12.37 -4.29
N PHE A 227 -15.14 -12.90 -3.12
CA PHE A 227 -14.27 -13.02 -1.97
C PHE A 227 -13.76 -14.45 -1.85
N MET A 228 -12.46 -14.62 -1.65
CA MET A 228 -11.86 -15.94 -1.45
C MET A 228 -10.92 -15.89 -0.26
N SER A 229 -11.13 -16.78 0.73
CA SER A 229 -10.30 -16.75 1.95
C SER A 229 -9.98 -18.08 2.64
N GLU A 230 -10.75 -19.11 2.37
CA GLU A 230 -10.74 -20.38 3.11
C GLU A 230 -9.62 -21.34 2.68
N ASP A 231 -8.92 -21.03 1.59
CA ASP A 231 -7.79 -21.79 1.07
C ASP A 231 -6.84 -20.85 0.32
N THR A 232 -5.72 -21.36 -0.17
CA THR A 232 -4.79 -20.67 -1.07
C THR A 232 -5.30 -20.64 -2.51
N TYR A 233 -6.17 -21.58 -2.89
CA TYR A 233 -6.69 -21.73 -4.25
C TYR A 233 -5.56 -21.82 -5.31
N GLY A 234 -4.42 -22.37 -4.91
CA GLY A 234 -3.21 -22.48 -5.74
C GLY A 234 -2.31 -21.24 -5.74
N VAL A 235 -2.70 -20.14 -5.09
CA VAL A 235 -1.88 -18.93 -4.97
C VAL A 235 -0.72 -19.18 -4.01
N THR A 236 0.50 -19.07 -4.54
CA THR A 236 1.76 -19.39 -3.85
C THR A 236 2.73 -18.22 -3.82
N THR A 237 2.30 -17.04 -4.26
CA THR A 237 3.12 -15.83 -4.38
C THR A 237 2.74 -14.79 -3.35
N TRP A 238 3.71 -13.97 -2.93
CA TRP A 238 3.50 -12.94 -1.92
C TRP A 238 2.43 -11.91 -2.31
N ALA A 239 2.33 -11.56 -3.59
CA ALA A 239 1.22 -10.78 -4.14
C ALA A 239 0.82 -11.37 -5.50
N MET A 240 0.07 -10.62 -6.30
CA MET A 240 -0.38 -11.10 -7.60
C MET A 240 -0.45 -9.96 -8.62
N SER A 241 0.49 -9.97 -9.57
CA SER A 241 0.43 -9.05 -10.72
C SER A 241 -0.76 -9.40 -11.62
N LYS A 242 -1.06 -8.54 -12.59
CA LYS A 242 -2.09 -8.86 -13.60
C LYS A 242 -1.79 -10.17 -14.34
N ASP A 243 -0.54 -10.37 -14.73
CA ASP A 243 -0.12 -11.59 -15.44
C ASP A 243 -0.12 -12.80 -14.51
N GLY A 244 0.29 -12.62 -13.25
CA GLY A 244 0.16 -13.63 -12.20
C GLY A 244 -1.27 -14.09 -12.01
N PHE A 245 -2.20 -13.14 -11.91
CA PHE A 245 -3.62 -13.44 -11.80
C PHE A 245 -4.15 -14.21 -13.01
N LEU A 246 -3.81 -13.78 -14.23
CA LEU A 246 -4.20 -14.49 -15.45
C LEU A 246 -3.62 -15.91 -15.55
N ARG A 247 -2.51 -16.20 -14.87
CA ARG A 247 -2.00 -17.58 -14.71
C ARG A 247 -2.85 -18.34 -13.71
N TYR A 248 -3.04 -17.81 -12.50
CA TYR A 248 -3.79 -18.49 -11.43
C TYR A 248 -5.24 -18.79 -11.79
N VAL A 249 -5.94 -17.85 -12.42
CA VAL A 249 -7.35 -18.03 -12.78
C VAL A 249 -7.55 -19.26 -13.68
N LYS A 250 -6.56 -19.61 -14.50
CA LYS A 250 -6.59 -20.77 -15.41
C LYS A 250 -6.25 -22.10 -14.73
N THR A 251 -5.83 -22.07 -13.46
CA THR A 251 -5.44 -23.28 -12.73
C THR A 251 -6.67 -24.02 -12.23
N GLU A 252 -6.53 -25.35 -12.15
CA GLU A 252 -7.58 -26.24 -11.69
C GLU A 252 -8.10 -25.92 -10.27
N PRO A 253 -7.23 -25.62 -9.27
CA PRO A 253 -7.70 -25.26 -7.92
C PRO A 253 -8.55 -23.99 -7.92
N PHE A 254 -8.18 -22.99 -8.73
CA PHE A 254 -8.91 -21.74 -8.81
C PHE A 254 -10.26 -21.90 -9.50
N GLN A 255 -10.31 -22.63 -10.62
CA GLN A 255 -11.55 -22.93 -11.32
C GLN A 255 -12.54 -23.72 -10.45
N LYS A 256 -12.04 -24.71 -9.70
CA LYS A 256 -12.84 -25.43 -8.71
C LYS A 256 -13.42 -24.51 -7.64
N ALA A 257 -12.65 -23.55 -7.15
CA ALA A 257 -13.10 -22.62 -6.13
C ALA A 257 -14.25 -21.73 -6.63
N VAL A 258 -14.16 -21.23 -7.87
CA VAL A 258 -15.25 -20.46 -8.49
C VAL A 258 -16.50 -21.33 -8.69
N ALA A 259 -16.33 -22.58 -9.14
CA ALA A 259 -17.45 -23.50 -9.34
C ALA A 259 -18.11 -23.95 -8.01
N ALA A 260 -17.36 -23.99 -6.92
CA ALA A 260 -17.89 -24.29 -5.59
C ALA A 260 -18.77 -23.14 -5.06
N GLU A 261 -18.36 -21.89 -5.30
CA GLU A 261 -19.13 -20.70 -4.91
C GLU A 261 -20.37 -20.50 -5.79
N TYR A 262 -20.28 -20.83 -7.08
CA TYR A 262 -21.37 -20.72 -8.05
C TYR A 262 -21.69 -22.09 -8.65
N PRO A 263 -22.57 -22.91 -8.02
CA PRO A 263 -22.87 -24.26 -8.51
C PRO A 263 -23.55 -24.29 -9.88
N ASP A 264 -24.18 -23.19 -10.30
CA ASP A 264 -24.73 -23.03 -11.64
C ASP A 264 -23.62 -22.76 -12.68
N TYR A 265 -23.56 -23.61 -13.71
CA TYR A 265 -22.50 -23.55 -14.73
C TYR A 265 -22.49 -22.24 -15.50
N GLU A 266 -23.65 -21.70 -15.86
CA GLU A 266 -23.75 -20.46 -16.65
C GLU A 266 -23.22 -19.27 -15.84
N THR A 267 -23.59 -19.20 -14.57
CA THR A 267 -23.13 -18.18 -13.62
C THR A 267 -21.63 -18.31 -13.36
N ALA A 268 -21.13 -19.51 -13.05
CA ALA A 268 -19.70 -19.75 -12.85
C ALA A 268 -18.87 -19.36 -14.09
N ASN A 269 -19.36 -19.72 -15.29
CA ASN A 269 -18.70 -19.37 -16.54
C ASN A 269 -18.71 -17.85 -16.79
N LYS A 270 -19.81 -17.15 -16.48
CA LYS A 270 -19.88 -15.68 -16.55
C LYS A 270 -18.85 -15.04 -15.61
N VAL A 271 -18.78 -15.50 -14.36
CA VAL A 271 -17.79 -15.02 -13.38
C VAL A 271 -16.38 -15.25 -13.89
N TYR A 272 -16.07 -16.46 -14.35
CA TYR A 272 -14.75 -16.80 -14.88
C TYR A 272 -14.34 -15.92 -16.07
N MET A 273 -15.21 -15.77 -17.07
CA MET A 273 -14.97 -14.90 -18.22
C MET A 273 -14.80 -13.42 -17.80
N GLY A 274 -15.59 -12.98 -16.83
CA GLY A 274 -15.52 -11.64 -16.26
C GLY A 274 -14.19 -11.38 -15.54
N LEU A 275 -13.73 -12.32 -14.73
CA LEU A 275 -12.42 -12.26 -14.05
C LEU A 275 -11.28 -12.15 -15.07
N GLN A 276 -11.31 -12.94 -16.15
CA GLN A 276 -10.29 -12.87 -17.18
C GLN A 276 -10.31 -11.53 -17.94
N SER A 277 -11.50 -11.03 -18.28
CA SER A 277 -11.66 -9.81 -19.07
C SER A 277 -11.30 -8.55 -18.26
N ASN A 278 -11.62 -8.55 -16.97
CA ASN A 278 -11.37 -7.44 -16.05
C ASN A 278 -10.09 -7.63 -15.23
N ALA A 279 -9.20 -8.55 -15.66
CA ALA A 279 -7.98 -8.88 -14.95
C ALA A 279 -7.12 -7.64 -14.66
N SER A 280 -6.75 -7.52 -13.39
CA SER A 280 -5.91 -6.45 -12.86
C SER A 280 -4.84 -7.04 -11.94
N ALA A 281 -3.92 -6.20 -11.47
CA ALA A 281 -3.09 -6.55 -10.34
C ALA A 281 -3.93 -6.46 -9.06
N TYR A 282 -3.90 -7.52 -8.25
CA TYR A 282 -4.72 -7.62 -7.04
C TYR A 282 -3.86 -7.65 -5.79
N SER A 283 -4.39 -7.06 -4.72
CA SER A 283 -3.79 -7.28 -3.39
C SER A 283 -4.06 -8.72 -2.97
N VAL A 284 -3.02 -9.39 -2.47
CA VAL A 284 -3.15 -10.70 -1.84
C VAL A 284 -2.78 -10.50 -0.40
N SER A 285 -3.67 -10.88 0.52
CA SER A 285 -3.26 -10.92 1.92
C SER A 285 -3.08 -12.37 2.34
N HIS A 286 -1.98 -12.67 3.00
CA HIS A 286 -1.72 -13.98 3.58
C HIS A 286 -1.98 -13.93 5.08
N TYR A 287 -2.67 -14.94 5.60
CA TYR A 287 -2.96 -15.04 7.02
C TYR A 287 -1.86 -15.79 7.75
N PHE A 288 -1.47 -15.24 8.89
CA PHE A 288 -0.54 -15.82 9.83
C PHE A 288 -1.11 -15.75 11.24
N LYS A 289 -0.48 -16.47 12.16
CA LYS A 289 -0.76 -16.41 13.59
C LYS A 289 0.50 -16.12 14.38
N MET A 290 0.35 -15.31 15.42
CA MET A 290 1.30 -15.20 16.53
C MET A 290 0.58 -15.71 17.77
N GLY A 291 0.90 -16.93 18.19
CA GLY A 291 0.11 -17.62 19.21
C GLY A 291 -1.35 -17.77 18.76
N GLY A 292 -2.28 -17.18 19.49
CA GLY A 292 -3.72 -17.16 19.14
C GLY A 292 -4.17 -15.93 18.34
N THR A 293 -3.28 -15.00 18.01
CA THR A 293 -3.65 -13.74 17.34
C THR A 293 -3.43 -13.85 15.83
N GLU A 294 -4.53 -13.70 15.07
CA GLU A 294 -4.50 -13.66 13.60
C GLU A 294 -3.87 -12.34 13.11
N ILE A 295 -3.01 -12.45 12.12
CA ILE A 295 -2.30 -11.35 11.48
C ILE A 295 -2.52 -11.48 9.98
N GLN A 296 -3.10 -10.46 9.37
CA GLN A 296 -3.23 -10.37 7.92
C GLN A 296 -2.02 -9.62 7.34
N ILE A 297 -1.08 -10.32 6.70
CA ILE A 297 0.00 -9.66 5.96
C ILE A 297 -0.55 -9.26 4.59
N ARG A 298 -0.72 -7.97 4.36
CA ARG A 298 -1.23 -7.40 3.11
C ARG A 298 -0.06 -7.06 2.17
N THR A 299 -0.19 -7.49 0.92
CA THR A 299 0.70 -7.06 -0.17
C THR A 299 -0.08 -6.54 -1.37
N SER A 300 0.56 -5.72 -2.18
CA SER A 300 0.03 -5.10 -3.38
C SER A 300 0.45 -5.88 -4.62
N GLY A 301 -0.50 -6.15 -5.52
CA GLY A 301 -0.19 -6.70 -6.84
C GLY A 301 0.64 -5.78 -7.74
N TYR A 302 0.75 -4.49 -7.40
CA TYR A 302 1.62 -3.54 -8.08
C TYR A 302 3.04 -3.50 -7.49
N ALA A 303 3.30 -4.24 -6.41
CA ALA A 303 4.63 -4.33 -5.85
C ALA A 303 5.58 -5.04 -6.84
N LYS A 304 6.83 -4.61 -6.88
CA LYS A 304 7.90 -5.21 -7.70
C LYS A 304 8.12 -6.69 -7.41
N PHE A 305 7.70 -7.14 -6.22
CA PHE A 305 7.80 -8.51 -5.78
C PHE A 305 6.52 -9.33 -5.98
N ALA A 306 5.49 -8.81 -6.66
CA ALA A 306 4.15 -9.40 -6.65
C ALA A 306 4.16 -10.91 -6.96
N ASP A 307 4.77 -11.34 -8.06
CA ASP A 307 4.78 -12.76 -8.45
C ASP A 307 5.92 -13.58 -7.80
N THR A 308 6.51 -13.10 -6.71
CA THR A 308 7.59 -13.81 -5.99
C THR A 308 6.99 -14.94 -5.16
N GLN A 309 7.54 -16.15 -5.32
CA GLN A 309 7.11 -17.34 -4.58
C GLN A 309 7.37 -17.20 -3.08
N ILE A 310 6.41 -17.64 -2.28
CA ILE A 310 6.57 -17.85 -0.84
C ILE A 310 7.34 -19.16 -0.65
N ASP A 311 8.24 -19.23 0.33
CA ASP A 311 8.94 -20.48 0.65
C ASP A 311 7.89 -21.58 0.95
N PRO A 312 7.89 -22.72 0.25
CA PRO A 312 6.90 -23.78 0.46
C PRO A 312 6.82 -24.25 1.92
N ALA A 313 7.93 -24.19 2.67
CA ALA A 313 7.96 -24.54 4.08
C ALA A 313 7.11 -23.59 4.96
N ILE A 314 6.89 -22.34 4.53
CA ILE A 314 5.93 -21.45 5.19
C ILE A 314 4.51 -21.94 4.90
N LEU A 315 4.21 -22.22 3.62
CA LEU A 315 2.86 -22.56 3.17
C LEU A 315 2.35 -23.90 3.73
N ASP A 316 3.23 -24.89 3.90
CA ASP A 316 2.90 -26.18 4.51
C ASP A 316 2.95 -26.16 6.06
N GLY A 317 3.38 -25.04 6.66
CA GLY A 317 3.45 -24.84 8.09
C GLY A 317 4.65 -25.48 8.78
N SER A 318 5.63 -26.02 8.04
CA SER A 318 6.86 -26.59 8.60
C SER A 318 7.88 -25.54 9.04
N ALA A 319 7.78 -24.31 8.54
CA ALA A 319 8.61 -23.17 8.92
C ALA A 319 7.77 -22.04 9.52
N SER A 320 8.41 -21.31 10.43
CA SER A 320 7.90 -20.02 10.91
C SER A 320 8.60 -18.87 10.21
N VAL A 321 8.06 -17.65 10.33
CA VAL A 321 8.63 -16.46 9.70
C VAL A 321 8.72 -15.29 10.66
N ASP A 322 9.86 -14.60 10.63
CA ASP A 322 9.99 -13.27 11.22
C ASP A 322 9.76 -12.24 10.12
N VAL A 323 8.95 -11.22 10.40
CA VAL A 323 8.65 -10.15 9.43
C VAL A 323 8.87 -8.77 10.04
N THR A 324 9.46 -7.87 9.28
CA THR A 324 9.62 -6.45 9.62
C THR A 324 8.83 -5.57 8.64
N GLY A 325 8.16 -4.55 9.15
CA GLY A 325 7.24 -3.74 8.35
C GLY A 325 6.40 -2.81 9.21
N ILE A 326 5.34 -2.26 8.62
CA ILE A 326 4.44 -1.33 9.31
C ILE A 326 3.27 -2.10 9.90
N LEU A 327 3.06 -1.98 11.21
CA LEU A 327 1.86 -2.52 11.85
C LEU A 327 0.67 -1.64 11.50
N THR A 328 -0.40 -2.21 10.97
CA THR A 328 -1.63 -1.49 10.61
C THR A 328 -2.85 -2.21 11.20
N THR A 329 -4.02 -1.63 11.00
CA THR A 329 -5.29 -2.28 11.33
C THR A 329 -6.23 -2.19 10.13
N TYR A 330 -7.06 -3.21 9.96
CA TYR A 330 -8.12 -3.21 8.97
C TYR A 330 -9.38 -3.84 9.56
N ASN A 331 -10.48 -3.08 9.63
CA ASN A 331 -11.76 -3.46 10.24
C ASN A 331 -11.56 -4.08 11.64
N ASP A 332 -10.81 -3.37 12.49
CA ASP A 332 -10.50 -3.76 13.87
C ASP A 332 -9.73 -5.09 14.03
N ALA A 333 -9.06 -5.56 12.96
CA ALA A 333 -8.16 -6.70 12.98
C ALA A 333 -6.71 -6.28 12.69
N ILE A 334 -5.74 -7.07 13.19
CA ILE A 334 -4.32 -6.81 12.90
C ILE A 334 -4.08 -7.02 11.41
N GLN A 335 -3.59 -5.96 10.77
CA GLN A 335 -3.00 -6.01 9.45
C GLN A 335 -1.52 -5.65 9.54
N PHE A 336 -0.74 -6.15 8.60
CA PHE A 336 0.69 -5.89 8.54
C PHE A 336 1.09 -5.58 7.10
N THR A 337 1.77 -4.46 6.90
CA THR A 337 2.23 -4.03 5.58
C THR A 337 3.73 -4.23 5.49
N LEU A 338 4.16 -5.15 4.63
CA LEU A 338 5.57 -5.34 4.32
C LEU A 338 6.13 -4.11 3.60
N ILE A 339 7.33 -3.68 3.96
CA ILE A 339 8.04 -2.65 3.20
C ILE A 339 8.71 -3.28 1.98
N ASP A 340 9.34 -4.44 2.16
CA ASP A 340 9.93 -5.26 1.11
C ASP A 340 10.02 -6.74 1.56
N LEU A 341 10.50 -7.62 0.68
CA LEU A 341 10.71 -9.03 1.02
C LEU A 341 12.05 -9.32 1.70
N ASN A 342 13.02 -8.39 1.69
CA ASN A 342 14.27 -8.56 2.45
C ASN A 342 13.98 -8.55 3.96
N SER A 343 12.86 -7.94 4.34
CA SER A 343 12.32 -7.88 5.70
C SER A 343 11.65 -9.18 6.16
N VAL A 344 11.64 -10.24 5.34
CA VAL A 344 11.04 -11.54 5.63
C VAL A 344 12.13 -12.58 5.86
N VAL A 345 12.19 -13.17 7.06
CA VAL A 345 13.21 -14.15 7.44
C VAL A 345 12.56 -15.48 7.81
N VAL A 346 12.79 -16.49 6.98
CA VAL A 346 12.27 -17.85 7.18
C VAL A 346 13.08 -18.58 8.25
N LYS A 347 12.40 -19.21 9.21
CA LYS A 347 12.97 -20.04 10.27
C LYS A 347 12.51 -21.49 10.05
N LYS A 348 13.41 -22.30 9.51
CA LYS A 348 13.18 -23.73 9.23
C LYS A 348 13.57 -24.59 10.42
#